data_AF-A0A4R4PTT5-F1
#
_entry.id   AF-A0A4R4PTT5-F1
#
_cell.length_a   1.000
_cell.length_b   1.000
_cell.length_c   1.000
_cell.angle_alpha   90.00
_cell.angle_beta   90.00
_cell.angle_gamma   90.00
#
_symmetry.space_group_name_H-M   'P 1'
#
loop_
_entity.id
_entity.type
_entity.pdbx_description
1 polymer ?
#
loop_
_entity_poly.entity_id
_entity_poly.type
_entity_poly.pdbx_seq_one_letter_code
_entity_poly.pdbx_strand_id
1 'polypeptide(L)'
;MPTSSGQPRIAELDVIRGFALCGILLANVQPISGGRTVEVSTGSDGSIWLGLLVEQRFMPIFALLFGIGFSLLLRSASARAPRPRVLLVRRLLCLLAIGAAHFLLLWWGDILSTYAVVGLLVLLPSTWLPRPAVAILGPVLLIVSLATGDGRFTLTAALFLTGSALVRYNLVDRLPQLGRGLPITTLGLALAAVPVLIWQTTLQPDDRAFSTALATGGLLVAAFYVCLLLVLLRTRLRPILQAIFTPLGRMALTNYLAATALVLTIVAVFDLQTIATTDVVLIAAAILTTQCVYSTLWLRRFTQGPLEWLWRWATWTHRPPLRSLTIETWQNETR
;
A
#
# COMPACT_ATOMS: atom_id res chain seq x y z
N MET A 1 8.05 34.43 13.93
CA MET A 1 8.56 33.79 12.69
C MET A 1 7.72 32.56 12.41
N PRO A 2 7.07 32.42 11.25
CA PRO A 2 6.17 31.30 11.01
C PRO A 2 7.00 30.06 10.70
N THR A 3 7.06 29.11 11.64
CA THR A 3 7.58 27.77 11.39
C THR A 3 6.55 26.96 10.62
N SER A 4 6.40 27.21 9.32
CA SER A 4 5.75 26.26 8.41
C SER A 4 6.72 25.11 8.08
N SER A 5 7.28 24.44 9.09
CA SER A 5 8.23 23.34 8.92
C SER A 5 7.50 22.00 8.71
N GLY A 6 6.55 21.99 7.77
CA GLY A 6 6.02 20.76 7.19
C GLY A 6 6.82 20.46 5.92
N GLN A 7 7.55 19.33 5.88
CA GLN A 7 8.14 18.88 4.62
C GLN A 7 7.07 18.82 3.53
N PRO A 8 7.38 19.25 2.29
CA PRO A 8 6.42 19.20 1.19
C PRO A 8 5.94 17.77 1.00
N ARG A 9 4.62 17.62 0.89
CA ARG A 9 3.98 16.31 0.69
C ARG A 9 4.40 15.76 -0.67
N ILE A 10 4.83 14.51 -0.70
CA ILE A 10 5.30 13.85 -1.93
C ILE A 10 4.08 13.24 -2.63
N ALA A 11 3.56 13.96 -3.62
CA ALA A 11 2.32 13.60 -4.31
C ALA A 11 2.42 12.22 -4.98
N GLU A 12 3.60 11.85 -5.47
CA GLU A 12 3.90 10.57 -6.10
C GLU A 12 3.58 9.40 -5.15
N LEU A 13 3.91 9.51 -3.86
CA LEU A 13 3.64 8.45 -2.89
C LEU A 13 2.14 8.27 -2.64
N ASP A 14 1.37 9.36 -2.67
CA ASP A 14 -0.08 9.30 -2.48
C ASP A 14 -0.75 8.68 -3.72
N VAL A 15 -0.28 8.98 -4.94
CA VAL A 15 -0.76 8.33 -6.18
C VAL A 15 -0.40 6.83 -6.18
N ILE A 16 0.84 6.46 -5.84
CA ILE A 16 1.25 5.05 -5.80
C ILE A 16 0.42 4.27 -4.77
N ARG A 17 0.16 4.84 -3.58
CA ARG A 17 -0.73 4.22 -2.58
C ARG A 17 -2.15 4.03 -3.10
N GLY A 18 -2.73 5.05 -3.75
CA GLY A 18 -4.08 4.97 -4.29
C GLY A 18 -4.20 3.92 -5.40
N PHE A 19 -3.22 3.88 -6.30
CA PHE A 19 -3.14 2.84 -7.33
C PHE A 19 -3.01 1.44 -6.72
N ALA A 20 -2.14 1.28 -5.73
CA ALA A 20 -1.97 -0.02 -5.07
C ALA A 20 -3.24 -0.48 -4.37
N LEU A 21 -3.99 0.45 -3.77
CA LEU A 21 -5.27 0.17 -3.12
C LEU A 21 -6.30 -0.42 -4.10
N CYS A 22 -6.38 0.14 -5.32
CA CYS A 22 -7.27 -0.39 -6.35
C CYS A 22 -6.98 -1.85 -6.67
N GLY A 23 -5.70 -2.18 -6.82
CA GLY A 23 -5.26 -3.55 -7.09
C GLY A 23 -5.47 -4.51 -5.92
N ILE A 24 -5.23 -4.05 -4.68
CA ILE A 24 -5.51 -4.85 -3.47
C ILE A 24 -7.00 -5.17 -3.36
N LEU A 25 -7.88 -4.22 -3.64
CA LEU A 25 -9.32 -4.49 -3.60
C LEU A 25 -9.67 -5.56 -4.64
N LEU A 26 -9.23 -5.40 -5.88
CA LEU A 26 -9.51 -6.35 -6.95
C LEU A 26 -9.01 -7.76 -6.60
N ALA A 27 -7.82 -7.89 -5.99
CA ALA A 27 -7.29 -9.16 -5.52
C ALA A 27 -8.08 -9.78 -4.36
N ASN A 28 -8.76 -8.95 -3.55
CA ASN A 28 -9.40 -9.39 -2.31
C ASN A 28 -10.92 -9.58 -2.40
N VAL A 29 -11.60 -9.14 -3.46
CA VAL A 29 -13.07 -9.34 -3.58
C VAL A 29 -13.43 -10.82 -3.43
N GLN A 30 -12.76 -11.71 -4.19
CA GLN A 30 -13.04 -13.14 -4.17
C GLN A 30 -12.63 -13.82 -2.84
N PRO A 31 -11.43 -13.58 -2.27
CA PRO A 31 -11.11 -14.10 -0.93
C PRO A 31 -12.01 -13.61 0.21
N ILE A 32 -12.57 -12.39 0.11
CA ILE A 32 -13.46 -11.81 1.13
C ILE A 32 -14.87 -12.39 1.04
N SER A 33 -15.34 -12.77 -0.16
CA SER A 33 -16.66 -13.36 -0.35
C SER A 33 -16.83 -14.78 0.22
N GLY A 34 -15.85 -15.28 0.98
CA GLY A 34 -15.96 -16.52 1.75
C GLY A 34 -15.60 -17.80 0.99
N GLY A 35 -14.86 -17.70 -0.12
CA GLY A 35 -14.46 -18.90 -0.88
C GLY A 35 -15.65 -19.68 -1.46
N ARG A 36 -16.83 -19.05 -1.53
CA ARG A 36 -17.98 -19.52 -2.30
C ARG A 36 -17.50 -19.81 -3.72
N THR A 37 -17.55 -21.08 -4.09
CA THR A 37 -16.85 -21.65 -5.24
C THR A 37 -17.04 -20.76 -6.46
N VAL A 38 -15.94 -20.20 -6.95
CA VAL A 38 -15.88 -19.89 -8.37
C VAL A 38 -16.07 -21.25 -9.03
N GLU A 39 -17.22 -21.48 -9.66
CA GLU A 39 -17.22 -22.38 -10.80
C GLU A 39 -16.19 -21.74 -11.73
N VAL A 40 -14.96 -22.24 -11.65
CA VAL A 40 -13.93 -21.94 -12.63
C VAL A 40 -14.51 -22.54 -13.88
N SER A 41 -15.28 -21.74 -14.62
CA SER A 41 -15.57 -22.00 -16.01
C SER A 41 -14.20 -21.99 -16.65
N THR A 42 -13.58 -23.17 -16.72
CA THR A 42 -12.31 -23.47 -17.36
C THR A 42 -12.48 -23.06 -18.82
N GLY A 43 -12.23 -21.78 -19.13
CA GLY A 43 -12.52 -21.23 -20.46
C GLY A 43 -12.67 -19.71 -20.57
N SER A 44 -12.78 -18.92 -19.49
CA SER A 44 -12.77 -17.45 -19.63
C SER A 44 -11.36 -16.88 -19.50
N ASP A 45 -10.80 -16.33 -20.57
CA ASP A 45 -9.44 -15.72 -20.61
C ASP A 45 -9.17 -14.71 -19.48
N GLY A 46 -10.22 -14.06 -18.96
CA GLY A 46 -10.11 -13.03 -17.92
C GLY A 46 -9.56 -13.49 -16.57
N SER A 47 -9.77 -14.75 -16.16
CA SER A 47 -9.30 -15.25 -14.86
C SER A 47 -7.78 -15.39 -14.82
N ILE A 48 -7.18 -15.80 -15.95
CA ILE A 48 -5.73 -15.92 -16.10
C ILE A 48 -5.07 -14.54 -15.98
N TRP A 49 -5.63 -13.52 -16.62
CA TRP A 49 -5.08 -12.16 -16.55
C TRP A 49 -5.13 -11.55 -15.15
N LEU A 50 -6.20 -11.80 -14.38
CA LEU A 50 -6.28 -11.38 -12.99
C LEU A 50 -5.21 -12.08 -12.13
N GLY A 51 -5.04 -13.40 -12.29
CA GLY A 51 -3.99 -14.14 -11.58
C GLY A 51 -2.57 -13.67 -11.94
N LEU A 52 -2.34 -13.30 -13.20
CA LEU A 52 -1.01 -12.86 -13.66
C LEU A 52 -0.70 -11.41 -13.29
N LEU A 53 -1.65 -10.49 -13.40
CA LEU A 53 -1.42 -9.05 -13.30
C LEU A 53 -1.86 -8.44 -11.97
N VAL A 54 -2.75 -9.10 -11.23
CA VAL A 54 -3.35 -8.53 -10.03
C VAL A 54 -2.93 -9.29 -8.77
N GLU A 55 -3.08 -10.61 -8.80
CA GLU A 55 -2.81 -11.45 -7.64
C GLU A 55 -1.34 -11.33 -7.17
N GLN A 56 -1.15 -11.03 -5.89
CA GLN A 56 0.16 -10.83 -5.24
C GLN A 56 1.06 -9.72 -5.85
N ARG A 57 0.57 -8.90 -6.80
CA ARG A 57 1.38 -7.83 -7.44
C ARG A 57 1.34 -6.50 -6.69
N PHE A 58 0.27 -6.26 -5.94
CA PHE A 58 0.05 -4.99 -5.23
C PHE A 58 0.51 -5.00 -3.78
N MET A 59 0.62 -6.18 -3.16
CA MET A 59 1.15 -6.33 -1.81
C MET A 59 2.60 -5.80 -1.68
N PRO A 60 3.53 -6.11 -2.62
CA PRO A 60 4.88 -5.59 -2.53
C PRO A 60 4.97 -4.06 -2.55
N ILE A 61 4.09 -3.41 -3.33
CA ILE A 61 4.01 -1.95 -3.43
C ILE A 61 3.61 -1.37 -2.06
N PHE A 62 2.58 -1.92 -1.43
CA PHE A 62 2.17 -1.50 -0.09
C PHE A 62 3.23 -1.75 0.97
N ALA A 63 3.92 -2.90 0.91
CA ALA A 63 4.96 -3.22 1.87
C ALA A 63 6.13 -2.24 1.79
N LEU A 64 6.59 -1.95 0.57
CA LEU A 64 7.62 -0.94 0.32
C LEU A 64 7.19 0.45 0.84
N LEU A 65 5.96 0.87 0.52
CA LEU A 65 5.39 2.15 0.94
C LEU A 65 5.21 2.26 2.46
N PHE A 66 4.93 1.14 3.14
CA PHE A 66 4.87 1.09 4.60
C PHE A 66 6.25 1.38 5.20
N GLY A 67 7.30 0.73 4.67
CA GLY A 67 8.70 1.02 5.03
C GLY A 67 9.08 2.48 4.83
N ILE A 68 8.69 3.07 3.69
CA ILE A 68 8.87 4.50 3.40
C ILE A 68 8.12 5.36 4.44
N GLY A 69 6.84 5.10 4.66
CA GLY A 69 5.98 5.86 5.57
C GLY A 69 6.44 5.80 7.04
N PHE A 70 6.98 4.67 7.47
CA PHE A 70 7.59 4.50 8.79
C PHE A 70 8.84 5.36 8.94
N SER A 71 9.77 5.30 7.98
CA SER A 71 11.02 6.07 8.06
C SER A 71 10.80 7.58 7.88
N LEU A 72 9.80 8.00 7.10
CA LEU A 72 9.36 9.40 7.05
C LEU A 72 8.78 9.85 8.40
N LEU A 73 8.01 8.98 9.08
CA LEU A 73 7.55 9.29 10.43
C LEU A 73 8.70 9.39 11.42
N LEU A 74 9.68 8.47 11.37
CA LEU A 74 10.87 8.56 12.22
C LEU A 74 11.61 9.88 11.99
N ARG A 75 11.85 10.28 10.73
CA ARG A 75 12.45 11.59 10.38
C ARG A 75 11.65 12.74 11.00
N SER A 76 10.33 12.74 10.84
CA SER A 76 9.46 13.79 11.40
C SER A 76 9.40 13.78 12.92
N ALA A 77 9.46 12.60 13.56
CA ALA A 77 9.38 12.44 15.00
C ALA A 77 10.69 12.86 15.66
N SER A 78 11.84 12.50 15.08
CA SER A 78 13.16 12.91 15.59
C SER A 78 13.35 14.42 15.61
N ALA A 79 12.65 15.16 14.75
CA ALA A 79 12.68 16.62 14.72
C ALA A 79 11.71 17.30 15.70
N ARG A 80 10.72 16.59 16.25
CA ARG A 80 9.57 17.20 16.95
C ARG A 80 9.25 16.59 18.32
N ALA A 81 9.72 15.38 18.60
CA ALA A 81 9.36 14.63 19.79
C ALA A 81 10.60 14.16 20.55
N PRO A 82 10.60 14.22 21.89
CA PRO A 82 11.74 13.81 22.72
C PRO A 82 12.00 12.29 22.64
N ARG A 83 10.97 11.49 22.39
CA ARG A 83 11.06 10.01 22.30
C ARG A 83 10.45 9.50 20.99
N PRO A 84 11.13 9.65 19.84
CA PRO A 84 10.57 9.33 18.53
C PRO A 84 10.19 7.85 18.36
N ARG A 85 10.98 6.93 18.92
CA ARG A 85 10.73 5.49 18.83
C ARG A 85 9.47 5.05 19.58
N VAL A 86 9.11 5.72 20.68
CA VAL A 86 7.88 5.42 21.42
C VAL A 86 6.64 5.73 20.56
N LEU A 87 6.69 6.81 19.75
CA LEU A 87 5.62 7.11 18.79
C LEU A 87 5.49 6.01 17.74
N LEU A 88 6.61 5.44 17.28
CA LEU A 88 6.59 4.33 16.32
C LEU A 88 5.98 3.06 16.92
N VAL A 89 6.34 2.72 18.17
CA VAL A 89 5.74 1.59 18.89
C VAL A 89 4.23 1.79 19.04
N ARG A 90 3.78 2.96 19.53
CA ARG A 90 2.35 3.27 19.67
C ARG A 90 1.62 3.14 18.34
N ARG A 91 2.20 3.69 17.26
CA ARG A 91 1.63 3.61 15.91
C ARG A 91 1.43 2.16 15.47
N LEU A 92 2.45 1.32 15.67
CA LEU A 92 2.40 -0.10 15.31
C LEU A 92 1.43 -0.88 16.19
N LEU A 93 1.37 -0.62 17.49
CA LEU A 93 0.41 -1.25 18.39
C LEU A 93 -1.04 -0.87 18.06
N CYS A 94 -1.28 0.40 17.73
CA CYS A 94 -2.61 0.84 17.27
C CYS A 94 -2.97 0.16 15.95
N LEU A 95 -2.01 0.03 15.03
CA LEU A 95 -2.23 -0.68 13.77
C LEU A 95 -2.51 -2.17 14.00
N LEU A 96 -1.79 -2.79 14.94
CA LEU A 96 -2.00 -4.18 15.34
C LEU A 96 -3.40 -4.36 15.95
N ALA A 97 -3.86 -3.44 16.80
CA ALA A 97 -5.19 -3.50 17.37
C ALA A 97 -6.29 -3.35 16.30
N ILE A 98 -6.11 -2.42 15.36
CA ILE A 98 -7.03 -2.24 14.22
C ILE A 98 -7.04 -3.50 13.33
N GLY A 99 -5.85 -4.04 13.02
CA GLY A 99 -5.70 -5.25 12.23
C GLY A 99 -6.30 -6.47 12.92
N ALA A 100 -6.08 -6.64 14.23
CA ALA A 100 -6.66 -7.73 15.00
C ALA A 100 -8.20 -7.63 15.05
N ALA A 101 -8.75 -6.43 15.22
CA ALA A 101 -10.20 -6.21 15.15
C ALA A 101 -10.75 -6.56 13.76
N HIS A 102 -10.08 -6.15 12.69
CA HIS A 102 -10.47 -6.50 11.32
C HIS A 102 -10.37 -8.01 11.05
N PHE A 103 -9.29 -8.65 11.50
CA PHE A 103 -9.07 -10.08 11.40
C PHE A 103 -10.16 -10.90 12.12
N LEU A 104 -10.50 -10.50 13.35
CA LEU A 104 -11.47 -11.20 14.19
C LEU A 104 -12.93 -10.94 13.79
N LEU A 105 -13.25 -9.72 13.35
CA LEU A 105 -14.63 -9.29 13.12
C LEU A 105 -15.07 -9.35 11.66
N LEU A 106 -14.14 -9.22 10.71
CA LEU A 106 -14.45 -9.02 9.29
C LEU A 106 -13.84 -10.09 8.39
N TRP A 107 -12.52 -10.26 8.39
CA TRP A 107 -11.85 -11.15 7.43
C TRP A 107 -10.48 -11.65 7.88
N TRP A 108 -10.30 -12.97 7.82
CA TRP A 108 -9.09 -13.73 8.20
C TRP A 108 -7.80 -13.44 7.40
N GLY A 109 -7.85 -12.69 6.29
CA GLY A 109 -6.67 -12.44 5.44
C GLY A 109 -5.95 -11.11 5.72
N ASP A 110 -6.18 -10.50 6.89
CA ASP A 110 -5.72 -9.14 7.20
C ASP A 110 -4.19 -8.94 7.05
N ILE A 111 -3.83 -7.95 6.25
CA ILE A 111 -2.43 -7.57 6.04
C ILE A 111 -1.91 -6.62 7.12
N LEU A 112 -2.81 -5.87 7.80
CA LEU A 112 -2.42 -4.85 8.77
C LEU A 112 -1.72 -5.46 9.99
N SER A 113 -2.23 -6.58 10.47
CA SER A 113 -1.65 -7.35 11.58
C SER A 113 -0.24 -7.84 11.22
N THR A 114 -0.09 -8.41 10.01
CA THR A 114 1.22 -8.86 9.50
C THR A 114 2.20 -7.68 9.43
N TYR A 115 1.76 -6.54 8.89
CA TYR A 115 2.57 -5.34 8.77
C TYR A 115 2.94 -4.74 10.14
N ALA A 116 2.03 -4.77 11.10
CA ALA A 116 2.30 -4.29 12.45
C ALA A 116 3.34 -5.17 13.17
N VAL A 117 3.21 -6.50 13.08
CA VAL A 117 4.16 -7.46 13.67
C VAL A 117 5.54 -7.33 13.03
N VAL A 118 5.64 -7.36 11.69
CA VAL A 118 6.92 -7.19 10.99
C VAL A 118 7.50 -5.80 11.26
N GLY A 119 6.65 -4.77 11.38
CA GLY A 119 7.05 -3.43 11.78
C GLY A 119 7.69 -3.39 13.17
N LEU A 120 7.13 -4.11 14.14
CA LEU A 120 7.66 -4.19 15.51
C LEU A 120 8.95 -5.01 15.59
N LEU A 121 9.00 -6.15 14.88
CA LEU A 121 10.10 -7.11 14.99
C LEU A 121 11.29 -6.79 14.09
N VAL A 122 11.08 -6.08 12.97
CA VAL A 122 12.15 -5.81 11.99
C VAL A 122 12.37 -4.32 11.84
N LEU A 123 11.32 -3.57 11.55
CA LEU A 123 11.46 -2.17 11.15
C LEU A 123 11.84 -1.28 12.34
N LEU A 124 11.30 -1.55 13.53
CA LEU A 124 11.65 -0.85 14.76
C LEU A 124 13.13 -1.14 15.15
N PRO A 125 13.61 -2.40 15.25
CA PRO A 125 15.04 -2.73 15.38
C PRO A 125 15.95 -2.07 14.34
N SER A 126 15.47 -1.91 13.11
CA SER A 126 16.25 -1.23 12.07
C SER A 126 16.59 0.23 12.44
N THR A 127 15.85 0.88 13.34
CA THR A 127 16.08 2.29 13.73
C THR A 127 17.34 2.51 14.57
N TRP A 128 17.96 1.43 15.06
CA TRP A 128 19.26 1.48 15.74
C TRP A 128 20.42 1.12 14.80
N LEU A 129 20.13 0.57 13.62
CA LEU A 129 21.14 0.17 12.65
C LEU A 129 21.58 1.35 11.76
N PRO A 130 22.86 1.37 11.34
CA PRO A 130 23.35 2.39 10.40
C PRO A 130 22.70 2.21 9.02
N ARG A 131 22.61 3.31 8.24
CA ARG A 131 21.99 3.31 6.90
C ARG A 131 22.51 2.23 5.93
N PRO A 132 23.83 1.90 5.83
CA PRO A 132 24.29 0.82 4.96
C PRO A 132 23.79 -0.56 5.42
N ALA A 133 23.74 -0.83 6.73
CA ALA A 133 23.27 -2.11 7.23
C ALA A 133 21.81 -2.36 6.83
N VAL A 134 20.95 -1.35 6.95
CA VAL A 134 19.54 -1.44 6.50
C VAL A 134 19.43 -1.62 4.98
N ALA A 135 20.30 -0.94 4.21
CA ALA A 135 20.33 -1.07 2.75
C ALA A 135 20.83 -2.43 2.26
N ILE A 136 21.67 -3.13 3.04
CA ILE A 136 22.15 -4.48 2.74
C ILE A 136 21.13 -5.53 3.20
N LEU A 137 20.57 -5.37 4.41
CA LEU A 137 19.61 -6.33 4.97
C LEU A 137 18.35 -6.49 4.12
N GLY A 138 17.85 -5.42 3.51
CA GLY A 138 16.68 -5.48 2.62
C GLY A 138 16.86 -6.48 1.47
N PRO A 139 17.84 -6.28 0.57
CA PRO A 139 18.16 -7.23 -0.51
C PRO A 139 18.55 -8.63 -0.01
N VAL A 140 19.27 -8.76 1.11
CA VAL A 140 19.61 -10.08 1.66
C VAL A 140 18.36 -10.85 2.06
N LEU A 141 17.43 -10.22 2.79
CA LEU A 141 16.15 -10.85 3.16
C LEU A 141 15.29 -11.13 1.92
N LEU A 142 15.39 -10.30 0.88
CA LEU A 142 14.69 -10.56 -0.38
C LEU A 142 15.18 -11.86 -1.03
N ILE A 143 16.50 -12.04 -1.13
CA ILE A 143 17.10 -13.26 -1.67
C ILE A 143 16.73 -14.47 -0.82
N VAL A 144 16.78 -14.34 0.52
CA VAL A 144 16.37 -15.41 1.44
C VAL A 144 14.90 -15.78 1.23
N SER A 145 14.00 -14.81 1.12
CA SER A 145 12.58 -15.04 0.87
C SER A 145 12.34 -15.80 -0.44
N LEU A 146 13.04 -15.42 -1.52
CA LEU A 146 12.95 -16.12 -2.80
C LEU A 146 13.52 -17.55 -2.75
N ALA A 147 14.59 -17.76 -1.97
CA ALA A 147 15.20 -19.08 -1.82
C ALA A 147 14.36 -20.03 -0.97
N THR A 148 13.75 -19.55 0.12
CA THR A 148 12.95 -20.37 1.04
C THR A 148 11.51 -20.55 0.56
N GLY A 149 11.01 -19.68 -0.30
CA GLY A 149 9.60 -19.64 -0.69
C GLY A 149 8.69 -19.03 0.39
N ASP A 150 9.24 -18.53 1.51
CA ASP A 150 8.47 -17.77 2.50
C ASP A 150 8.20 -16.35 1.97
N GLY A 151 7.08 -16.23 1.27
CA GLY A 151 6.64 -14.97 0.67
C GLY A 151 5.87 -14.04 1.61
N ARG A 152 5.49 -14.46 2.82
CA ARG A 152 4.60 -13.64 3.66
C ARG A 152 5.36 -12.74 4.63
N PHE A 153 6.19 -13.31 5.50
CA PHE A 153 6.86 -12.52 6.54
C PHE A 153 8.22 -12.02 6.08
N THR A 154 9.06 -12.90 5.54
CA THR A 154 10.42 -12.55 5.10
C THR A 154 10.40 -11.54 3.94
N LEU A 155 9.51 -11.70 2.96
CA LEU A 155 9.34 -10.75 1.86
C LEU A 155 8.87 -9.37 2.35
N THR A 156 7.89 -9.34 3.26
CA THR A 156 7.39 -8.10 3.86
C THR A 156 8.52 -7.39 4.61
N ALA A 157 9.31 -8.12 5.38
CA ALA A 157 10.48 -7.58 6.08
C ALA A 157 11.52 -7.00 5.11
N ALA A 158 11.84 -7.72 4.04
CA ALA A 158 12.76 -7.27 2.99
C ALA A 158 12.30 -5.95 2.35
N LEU A 159 11.02 -5.85 1.98
CA LEU A 159 10.45 -4.66 1.35
C LEU A 159 10.32 -3.49 2.32
N PHE A 160 10.00 -3.75 3.59
CA PHE A 160 9.97 -2.72 4.63
C PHE A 160 11.35 -2.10 4.84
N LEU A 161 12.39 -2.93 4.94
CA LEU A 161 13.77 -2.45 5.08
C LEU A 161 14.24 -1.73 3.82
N THR A 162 13.89 -2.23 2.64
CA THR A 162 14.19 -1.56 1.35
C THR A 162 13.54 -0.18 1.30
N GLY A 163 12.25 -0.07 1.64
CA GLY A 163 11.54 1.21 1.68
C GLY A 163 12.12 2.18 2.72
N SER A 164 12.52 1.65 3.88
CA SER A 164 13.23 2.41 4.91
C SER A 164 14.58 2.93 4.41
N ALA A 165 15.35 2.11 3.70
CA ALA A 165 16.63 2.50 3.10
C ALA A 165 16.45 3.63 2.08
N LEU A 166 15.45 3.56 1.19
CA LEU A 166 15.16 4.63 0.21
C LEU A 166 14.99 6.00 0.87
N VAL A 167 14.34 6.05 2.05
CA VAL A 167 14.17 7.28 2.82
C VAL A 167 15.48 7.73 3.46
N ARG A 168 16.27 6.81 4.04
CA ARG A 168 17.56 7.12 4.69
C ARG A 168 18.63 7.65 3.73
N TYR A 169 18.53 7.31 2.45
CA TYR A 169 19.37 7.85 1.37
C TYR A 169 18.74 9.06 0.66
N ASN A 170 17.61 9.57 1.15
CA ASN A 170 16.85 10.68 0.56
C ASN A 170 16.46 10.45 -0.91
N LEU A 171 16.35 9.19 -1.35
CA LEU A 171 15.96 8.84 -2.72
C LEU A 171 14.48 9.17 -2.98
N VAL A 172 13.65 9.05 -1.94
CA VAL A 172 12.22 9.41 -1.99
C VAL A 172 12.03 10.91 -2.27
N ASP A 173 12.90 11.76 -1.71
CA ASP A 173 12.88 13.21 -1.94
C ASP A 173 13.34 13.56 -3.38
N ARG A 174 13.98 12.61 -4.08
CA ARG A 174 14.44 12.74 -5.46
C ARG A 174 13.48 12.17 -6.51
N LEU A 175 12.35 11.57 -6.12
CA LEU A 175 11.37 11.01 -7.07
C LEU A 175 10.93 12.02 -8.16
N PRO A 176 10.66 13.31 -7.84
CA PRO A 176 10.28 14.28 -8.85
C PRO A 176 11.40 14.61 -9.85
N GLN A 177 12.68 14.40 -9.46
CA GLN A 177 13.85 14.73 -10.27
C GLN A 177 14.42 13.55 -11.05
N LEU A 178 13.90 12.32 -10.86
CA LEU A 178 14.35 11.16 -11.62
C LEU A 178 14.32 11.52 -13.13
N GLY A 179 15.36 11.18 -13.90
CA GLY A 179 15.53 11.71 -15.26
C GLY A 179 15.05 10.76 -16.37
N ARG A 180 15.76 10.80 -17.50
CA ARG A 180 15.55 9.95 -18.70
C ARG A 180 15.80 8.45 -18.47
N GLY A 181 16.46 8.06 -17.38
CA GLY A 181 16.67 6.66 -17.04
C GLY A 181 15.39 5.93 -16.61
N LEU A 182 14.38 6.65 -16.12
CA LEU A 182 13.16 6.03 -15.58
C LEU A 182 12.35 5.24 -16.64
N PRO A 183 12.08 5.77 -17.86
CA PRO A 183 11.46 4.98 -18.92
C PRO A 183 12.27 3.73 -19.31
N ILE A 184 13.60 3.82 -19.33
CA ILE A 184 14.47 2.68 -19.65
C ILE A 184 14.37 1.60 -18.57
N THR A 185 14.43 1.98 -17.30
CA THR A 185 14.20 1.06 -16.17
C THR A 185 12.81 0.43 -16.24
N THR A 186 11.79 1.22 -16.59
CA THR A 186 10.40 0.73 -16.75
C THR A 186 10.32 -0.34 -17.84
N LEU A 187 10.92 -0.09 -19.01
CA LEU A 187 10.98 -1.05 -20.11
C LEU A 187 11.77 -2.31 -19.71
N GLY A 188 12.92 -2.15 -19.05
CA GLY A 188 13.72 -3.28 -18.57
C GLY A 188 12.95 -4.17 -17.59
N LEU A 189 12.19 -3.58 -16.66
CA LEU A 189 11.33 -4.32 -15.73
C LEU A 189 10.19 -5.05 -16.45
N ALA A 190 9.58 -4.41 -17.45
CA ALA A 190 8.55 -5.05 -18.27
C ALA A 190 9.11 -6.28 -19.00
N LEU A 191 10.25 -6.12 -19.67
CA LEU A 191 10.91 -7.21 -20.40
C LEU A 191 11.37 -8.34 -19.47
N ALA A 192 11.85 -8.02 -18.27
CA ALA A 192 12.24 -9.01 -17.26
C ALA A 192 11.03 -9.77 -16.68
N ALA A 193 9.87 -9.12 -16.55
CA ALA A 193 8.66 -9.75 -16.00
C ALA A 193 8.06 -10.79 -16.96
N VAL A 194 8.09 -10.55 -18.27
CA VAL A 194 7.49 -11.44 -19.29
C VAL A 194 7.90 -12.91 -19.17
N PRO A 195 9.19 -13.29 -19.18
CA PRO A 195 9.58 -14.70 -19.09
C PRO A 195 9.16 -15.35 -17.76
N VAL A 196 9.15 -14.58 -16.66
CA VAL A 196 8.70 -15.09 -15.35
C VAL A 196 7.19 -15.34 -15.32
N LEU A 197 6.40 -14.46 -15.96
CA LEU A 197 4.96 -14.64 -16.07
C LEU A 197 4.61 -15.84 -16.98
N ILE A 198 5.34 -16.03 -18.09
CA ILE A 198 5.18 -17.22 -18.94
C ILE A 198 5.56 -18.48 -18.16
N TRP A 199 6.66 -18.45 -17.41
CA TRP A 199 7.05 -19.59 -16.58
C TRP A 199 5.99 -19.93 -15.55
N GLN A 200 5.37 -18.92 -14.92
CA GLN A 200 4.30 -19.12 -13.95
C GLN A 200 3.09 -19.86 -14.55
N THR A 201 2.71 -19.62 -15.81
CA THR A 201 1.56 -20.31 -16.43
C THR A 201 1.82 -21.78 -16.75
N THR A 202 3.09 -22.19 -16.79
CA THR A 202 3.47 -23.59 -17.03
C THR A 202 3.53 -24.44 -15.76
N LEU A 203 3.42 -23.82 -14.59
CA LEU A 203 3.60 -24.48 -13.30
C LEU A 203 2.26 -24.76 -12.63
N GLN A 204 2.19 -25.86 -11.89
CA GLN A 204 1.01 -26.19 -11.08
C GLN A 204 1.04 -25.42 -9.75
N PRO A 205 -0.12 -24.99 -9.22
CA PRO A 205 -0.17 -24.18 -7.99
C PRO A 205 0.51 -24.81 -6.76
N ASP A 206 0.54 -26.14 -6.68
CA ASP A 206 1.12 -26.88 -5.56
C ASP A 206 2.66 -27.01 -5.64
N ASP A 207 3.27 -26.60 -6.76
CA ASP A 207 4.71 -26.69 -6.95
C ASP A 207 5.44 -25.57 -6.18
N ARG A 208 6.56 -25.89 -5.52
CA ARG A 208 7.44 -24.89 -4.92
C ARG A 208 7.94 -23.90 -5.96
N ALA A 209 8.17 -24.35 -7.20
CA ALA A 209 8.54 -23.49 -8.31
C ALA A 209 7.44 -22.45 -8.63
N PHE A 210 6.17 -22.79 -8.44
CA PHE A 210 5.08 -21.84 -8.62
C PHE A 210 5.14 -20.71 -7.59
N SER A 211 5.43 -21.04 -6.32
CA SER A 211 5.59 -20.05 -5.26
C SER A 211 6.74 -19.07 -5.54
N THR A 212 7.87 -19.57 -6.07
CA THR A 212 9.02 -18.72 -6.42
C THR A 212 8.75 -17.88 -7.67
N ALA A 213 8.09 -18.44 -8.69
CA ALA A 213 7.65 -17.70 -9.88
C ALA A 213 6.63 -16.61 -9.52
N LEU A 214 5.68 -16.92 -8.66
CA LEU A 214 4.67 -15.99 -8.15
C LEU A 214 5.31 -14.84 -7.37
N ALA A 215 6.26 -15.12 -6.46
CA ALA A 215 6.96 -14.09 -5.71
C ALA A 215 7.85 -13.21 -6.62
N THR A 216 8.62 -13.83 -7.51
CA THR A 216 9.54 -13.12 -8.43
C THR A 216 8.77 -12.26 -9.43
N GLY A 217 7.75 -12.82 -10.07
CA GLY A 217 6.84 -12.08 -10.95
C GLY A 217 6.13 -10.98 -10.18
N GLY A 218 5.76 -11.23 -8.92
CA GLY A 218 5.16 -10.28 -8.00
C GLY A 218 5.98 -9.01 -7.85
N LEU A 219 7.27 -9.20 -7.54
CA LEU A 219 8.23 -8.12 -7.36
C LEU A 219 8.51 -7.36 -8.65
N LEU A 220 8.72 -8.06 -9.76
CA LEU A 220 9.03 -7.44 -11.05
C LEU A 220 7.85 -6.61 -11.57
N VAL A 221 6.64 -7.16 -11.52
CA VAL A 221 5.41 -6.46 -11.94
C VAL A 221 5.10 -5.29 -10.99
N ALA A 222 5.28 -5.47 -9.67
CA ALA A 222 5.13 -4.38 -8.71
C ALA A 222 6.07 -3.22 -9.00
N ALA A 223 7.35 -3.52 -9.22
CA ALA A 223 8.36 -2.52 -9.57
C ALA A 223 8.05 -1.85 -10.90
N PHE A 224 7.64 -2.64 -11.92
CA PHE A 224 7.19 -2.13 -13.21
C PHE A 224 6.03 -1.14 -13.04
N TYR A 225 5.00 -1.49 -12.26
CA TYR A 225 3.85 -0.61 -12.03
C TYR A 225 4.24 0.70 -11.34
N VAL A 226 5.10 0.65 -10.32
CA VAL A 226 5.59 1.86 -9.66
C VAL A 226 6.37 2.73 -10.64
N CYS A 227 7.30 2.16 -11.41
CA CYS A 227 8.09 2.90 -12.40
C CYS A 227 7.21 3.47 -13.52
N LEU A 228 6.27 2.68 -14.05
CA LEU A 228 5.32 3.11 -15.07
C LEU A 228 4.50 4.29 -14.56
N LEU A 229 3.94 4.21 -13.35
CA LEU A 229 3.14 5.29 -12.77
C LEU A 229 3.97 6.57 -12.61
N LEU A 230 5.23 6.45 -12.17
CA LEU A 230 6.16 7.58 -12.09
C LEU A 230 6.49 8.17 -13.47
N VAL A 231 6.56 7.36 -14.53
CA VAL A 231 6.69 7.84 -15.92
C VAL A 231 5.42 8.58 -16.35
N LEU A 232 4.25 7.99 -16.14
CA LEU A 232 2.96 8.57 -16.56
C LEU A 232 2.67 9.88 -15.84
N LEU A 233 3.09 10.03 -14.58
CA LEU A 233 3.01 11.30 -13.83
C LEU A 233 3.86 12.43 -14.42
N ARG A 234 4.71 12.17 -15.43
CA ARG A 234 5.49 13.17 -16.16
C ARG A 234 4.89 13.55 -17.50
N THR A 235 3.80 12.91 -17.87
CA THR A 235 3.09 13.14 -19.12
C THR A 235 1.86 14.03 -18.88
N ARG A 236 1.08 14.27 -19.94
CA ARG A 236 -0.21 14.97 -19.86
C ARG A 236 -1.25 14.26 -18.98
N LEU A 237 -1.00 13.00 -18.58
CA LEU A 237 -1.88 12.23 -17.71
C LEU A 237 -1.76 12.59 -16.21
N ARG A 238 -0.74 13.35 -15.81
CA ARG A 238 -0.51 13.73 -14.41
C ARG A 238 -1.76 14.21 -13.66
N PRO A 239 -2.52 15.22 -14.14
CA PRO A 239 -3.69 15.72 -13.41
C PRO A 239 -4.78 14.65 -13.25
N ILE A 240 -4.97 13.79 -14.26
CA ILE A 240 -5.97 12.71 -14.22
C ILE A 240 -5.58 11.67 -13.15
N LEU A 241 -4.32 11.22 -13.18
CA LEU A 241 -3.81 10.25 -12.21
C LEU A 241 -3.88 10.79 -10.78
N GLN A 242 -3.56 12.07 -10.58
CA GLN A 242 -3.68 12.71 -9.27
C GLN A 242 -5.15 12.82 -8.84
N ALA A 243 -6.05 13.22 -9.72
CA ALA A 243 -7.47 13.34 -9.40
C ALA A 243 -8.08 12.00 -8.95
N ILE A 244 -7.69 10.89 -9.57
CA ILE A 244 -8.21 9.55 -9.26
C ILE A 244 -7.51 8.96 -8.03
N PHE A 245 -6.17 8.89 -8.04
CA PHE A 245 -5.44 8.06 -7.06
C PHE A 245 -5.03 8.83 -5.80
N THR A 246 -4.79 10.14 -5.87
CA THR A 246 -4.38 10.89 -4.67
C THR A 246 -5.45 10.86 -3.56
N PRO A 247 -6.76 11.06 -3.83
CA PRO A 247 -7.78 10.95 -2.79
C PRO A 247 -7.80 9.56 -2.13
N LEU A 248 -7.76 8.51 -2.95
CA LEU A 248 -7.73 7.13 -2.49
C LEU A 248 -6.52 6.84 -1.60
N GLY A 249 -5.32 7.25 -2.02
CA GLY A 249 -4.08 7.01 -1.29
C GLY A 249 -3.91 7.86 -0.03
N ARG A 250 -4.55 9.03 0.04
CA ARG A 250 -4.60 9.87 1.25
C ARG A 250 -5.51 9.28 2.34
N MET A 251 -6.43 8.41 1.94
CA MET A 251 -7.39 7.72 2.80
C MET A 251 -7.20 6.20 2.75
N ALA A 252 -5.95 5.74 2.58
CA ALA A 252 -5.66 4.33 2.32
C ALA A 252 -6.13 3.37 3.43
N LEU A 253 -6.00 3.72 4.71
CA LEU A 253 -6.46 2.89 5.83
C LEU A 253 -8.00 2.87 5.89
N THR A 254 -8.62 4.06 5.75
CA THR A 254 -10.08 4.18 5.68
C THR A 254 -10.65 3.34 4.54
N ASN A 255 -10.10 3.49 3.34
CA ASN A 255 -10.60 2.81 2.16
C ASN A 255 -10.28 1.31 2.17
N TYR A 256 -9.15 0.88 2.73
CA TYR A 256 -8.84 -0.54 2.89
C TYR A 256 -9.87 -1.25 3.78
N LEU A 257 -10.15 -0.70 4.96
CA LEU A 257 -11.12 -1.30 5.89
C LEU A 257 -12.56 -1.18 5.38
N ALA A 258 -12.91 -0.03 4.79
CA ALA A 258 -14.22 0.16 4.17
C ALA A 258 -14.43 -0.80 2.99
N ALA A 259 -13.39 -1.10 2.21
CA ALA A 259 -13.49 -2.02 1.08
C ALA A 259 -13.90 -3.42 1.55
N THR A 260 -13.30 -3.96 2.62
CA THR A 260 -13.71 -5.26 3.17
C THR A 260 -15.17 -5.24 3.61
N ALA A 261 -15.59 -4.23 4.37
CA ALA A 261 -16.98 -4.11 4.83
C ALA A 261 -17.97 -3.99 3.66
N LEU A 262 -17.62 -3.22 2.62
CA LEU A 262 -18.46 -3.04 1.43
C LEU A 262 -18.58 -4.33 0.61
N VAL A 263 -17.49 -5.08 0.42
CA VAL A 263 -17.55 -6.39 -0.26
C VAL A 263 -18.48 -7.33 0.50
N LEU A 264 -18.30 -7.47 1.82
CA LEU A 264 -19.15 -8.33 2.66
C LEU A 264 -20.62 -7.90 2.59
N THR A 265 -20.88 -6.58 2.62
CA THR A 265 -22.24 -6.03 2.53
C THR A 265 -22.88 -6.36 1.17
N ILE A 266 -22.16 -6.16 0.07
CA ILE A 266 -22.67 -6.45 -1.28
C ILE A 266 -22.98 -7.93 -1.42
N VAL A 267 -22.04 -8.81 -1.02
CA VAL A 267 -22.22 -10.26 -1.09
C VAL A 267 -23.42 -10.72 -0.24
N ALA A 268 -23.63 -10.12 0.93
CA ALA A 268 -24.76 -10.43 1.80
C ALA A 268 -26.10 -9.90 1.26
N VAL A 269 -26.14 -8.67 0.73
CA VAL A 269 -27.39 -8.03 0.24
C VAL A 269 -27.90 -8.68 -1.04
N PHE A 270 -27.00 -9.04 -1.96
CA PHE A 270 -27.35 -9.65 -3.24
C PHE A 270 -27.39 -11.18 -3.19
N ASP A 271 -27.18 -11.77 -2.01
CA ASP A 271 -27.12 -13.23 -1.79
C ASP A 271 -26.25 -13.95 -2.83
N LEU A 272 -25.05 -13.40 -3.10
CA LEU A 272 -24.16 -13.93 -4.13
C LEU A 272 -23.54 -15.25 -3.62
N GLN A 273 -24.08 -16.36 -4.13
CA GLN A 273 -23.64 -17.72 -3.81
C GLN A 273 -22.46 -18.19 -4.67
N THR A 274 -22.28 -17.65 -5.87
CA THR A 274 -21.12 -17.84 -6.73
C THR A 274 -20.72 -16.48 -7.31
N ILE A 275 -19.42 -16.23 -7.46
CA ILE A 275 -18.90 -14.97 -7.99
C ILE A 275 -18.05 -15.29 -9.20
N ALA A 276 -18.52 -14.92 -10.38
CA ALA A 276 -17.73 -15.06 -11.60
C ALA A 276 -16.62 -14.00 -11.63
N THR A 277 -15.62 -14.21 -12.49
CA THR A 277 -14.55 -13.23 -12.74
C THR A 277 -15.08 -11.84 -13.10
N THR A 278 -16.17 -11.78 -13.88
CA THR A 278 -16.82 -10.52 -14.24
C THR A 278 -17.40 -9.82 -13.02
N ASP A 279 -18.02 -10.56 -12.10
CA ASP A 279 -18.60 -10.01 -10.88
C ASP A 279 -17.52 -9.44 -9.97
N VAL A 280 -16.36 -10.09 -9.87
CA VAL A 280 -15.20 -9.55 -9.15
C VAL A 280 -14.83 -8.16 -9.67
N VAL A 281 -14.73 -8.01 -10.99
CA VAL A 281 -14.38 -6.74 -11.63
C VAL A 281 -15.48 -5.69 -11.42
N LEU A 282 -16.75 -6.07 -11.56
CA LEU A 282 -17.89 -5.16 -11.39
C LEU A 282 -18.02 -4.67 -9.94
N ILE A 283 -17.91 -5.58 -8.96
CA ILE A 283 -17.94 -5.25 -7.52
C ILE A 283 -16.76 -4.32 -7.19
N ALA A 284 -15.55 -4.66 -7.63
CA ALA A 284 -14.38 -3.81 -7.41
C ALA A 284 -14.56 -2.42 -8.05
N ALA A 285 -15.04 -2.34 -9.29
CA ALA A 285 -15.27 -1.07 -9.97
C ALA A 285 -16.32 -0.20 -9.28
N ALA A 286 -17.43 -0.81 -8.80
CA ALA A 286 -18.49 -0.11 -8.07
C ALA A 286 -17.97 0.45 -6.73
N ILE A 287 -17.24 -0.37 -5.97
CA ILE A 287 -16.63 0.05 -4.70
C ILE A 287 -15.59 1.16 -4.95
N LEU A 288 -14.67 0.99 -5.91
CA LEU A 288 -13.63 1.98 -6.19
C LEU A 288 -14.20 3.31 -6.66
N THR A 289 -15.24 3.29 -7.49
CA THR A 289 -15.93 4.51 -7.93
C THR A 289 -16.55 5.22 -6.72
N THR A 290 -17.26 4.48 -5.87
CA THR A 290 -17.86 5.01 -4.64
C THR A 290 -16.81 5.59 -3.70
N GLN A 291 -15.73 4.85 -3.45
CA GLN A 291 -14.63 5.28 -2.59
C GLN A 291 -13.88 6.49 -3.17
N CYS A 292 -13.71 6.57 -4.48
CA CYS A 292 -13.07 7.70 -5.15
C CYS A 292 -13.90 8.98 -4.97
N VAL A 293 -15.21 8.91 -5.22
CA VAL A 293 -16.14 10.03 -5.03
C VAL A 293 -16.16 10.43 -3.55
N TYR A 294 -16.35 9.47 -2.65
CA TYR A 294 -16.38 9.72 -1.20
C TYR A 294 -15.08 10.37 -0.71
N SER A 295 -13.92 9.79 -1.07
CA SER A 295 -12.61 10.30 -0.65
C SER A 295 -12.37 11.71 -1.18
N THR A 296 -12.77 11.98 -2.42
CA THR A 296 -12.65 13.31 -3.03
C THR A 296 -13.51 14.34 -2.30
N LEU A 297 -14.79 14.03 -2.06
CA LEU A 297 -15.71 14.92 -1.35
C LEU A 297 -15.29 15.14 0.11
N TRP A 298 -14.82 14.09 0.78
CA TRP A 298 -14.32 14.16 2.15
C TRP A 298 -13.11 15.08 2.25
N LEU A 299 -12.12 14.91 1.36
CA LEU A 299 -10.89 15.68 1.39
C LEU A 299 -11.03 17.14 0.95
N ARG A 300 -12.18 17.54 0.39
CA ARG A 300 -12.55 18.95 0.21
C ARG A 300 -12.82 19.64 1.55
N ARG A 301 -13.30 18.92 2.56
CA ARG A 301 -13.65 19.45 3.88
C ARG A 301 -12.62 19.13 4.96
N PHE A 302 -11.91 18.02 4.83
CA PHE A 302 -10.99 17.50 5.86
C PHE A 302 -9.61 17.18 5.28
N THR A 303 -8.57 17.23 6.12
CA THR A 303 -7.18 17.06 5.65
C THR A 303 -6.72 15.61 5.57
N GLN A 304 -7.42 14.71 6.26
CA GLN A 304 -7.09 13.29 6.44
C GLN A 304 -8.38 12.48 6.44
N GLY A 305 -8.30 11.20 6.11
CA GLY A 305 -9.42 10.29 6.30
C GLY A 305 -9.72 10.05 7.78
N PRO A 306 -10.93 9.56 8.11
CA PRO A 306 -11.39 9.39 9.48
C PRO A 306 -10.52 8.40 10.27
N LEU A 307 -10.17 7.24 9.69
CA LEU A 307 -9.34 6.26 10.39
C LEU A 307 -7.88 6.69 10.45
N GLU A 308 -7.38 7.40 9.44
CA GLU A 308 -6.04 8.00 9.47
C GLU A 308 -5.94 9.04 10.59
N TRP A 309 -6.98 9.85 10.79
CA TRP A 309 -7.04 10.84 11.85
C TRP A 309 -7.05 10.18 13.24
N LEU A 310 -7.89 9.17 13.45
CA LEU A 310 -7.93 8.39 14.69
C LEU A 310 -6.57 7.74 14.98
N TRP A 311 -5.97 7.11 13.96
CA TRP A 311 -4.67 6.47 14.08
C TRP A 311 -3.56 7.48 14.40
N ARG A 312 -3.61 8.68 13.80
CA ARG A 312 -2.67 9.77 14.09
C ARG A 312 -2.85 10.32 15.50
N TRP A 313 -4.09 10.49 15.96
CA TRP A 313 -4.39 10.92 17.32
C TRP A 313 -3.84 9.92 18.35
N ALA A 314 -4.08 8.62 18.16
CA ALA A 314 -3.54 7.58 19.02
C ALA A 314 -2.00 7.55 19.03
N THR A 315 -1.38 7.83 17.87
CA THR A 315 0.10 7.88 17.75
C THR A 315 0.70 9.05 18.54
N TRP A 316 0.18 10.27 18.34
CA TRP A 316 0.78 11.51 18.87
C TRP A 316 0.25 11.91 20.24
N THR A 317 -0.80 11.24 20.74
CA THR A 317 -1.51 11.52 22.01
C THR A 317 -2.09 12.93 22.14
N HIS A 318 -1.94 13.77 21.12
CA HIS A 318 -2.54 15.09 21.00
C HIS A 318 -3.52 15.07 19.83
N ARG A 319 -4.71 15.66 20.02
CA ARG A 319 -5.76 15.69 19.01
C ARG A 319 -5.29 16.52 17.81
N PRO A 320 -5.04 15.92 16.63
CA PRO A 320 -4.62 16.69 15.48
C PRO A 320 -5.83 17.45 14.91
N PRO A 321 -5.62 18.64 14.31
CA PRO A 321 -6.71 19.36 13.67
C PRO A 321 -7.23 18.54 12.47
N LEU A 322 -8.55 18.30 12.44
CA LEU A 322 -9.19 17.52 11.38
C LEU A 322 -9.34 18.35 10.09
N ARG A 323 -9.55 19.66 10.24
CA ARG A 323 -9.57 20.67 9.17
C ARG A 323 -8.28 21.50 9.21
N SER A 324 -7.80 21.97 8.06
CA SER A 324 -6.77 23.01 8.06
C SER A 324 -7.43 24.27 8.60
N LEU A 325 -6.94 24.79 9.73
CA LEU A 325 -7.29 26.13 10.16
C LEU A 325 -6.72 27.07 9.09
N THR A 326 -7.56 27.59 8.22
CA THR A 326 -7.22 28.77 7.42
C THR A 326 -6.94 29.90 8.41
N ILE A 327 -5.89 30.68 8.14
CA ILE A 327 -5.34 31.72 9.01
C ILE A 327 -6.40 32.74 9.48
N GLU A 328 -7.55 32.83 8.79
CA GLU A 328 -8.66 33.73 9.11
C GLU A 328 -9.30 33.51 10.50
N THR A 329 -9.28 32.30 11.07
CA THR A 329 -9.94 32.09 12.38
C THR A 329 -9.16 32.64 13.57
N TRP A 330 -7.84 32.85 13.43
CA TRP A 330 -7.03 33.40 14.53
C TRP A 330 -7.23 34.91 14.75
N GLN A 331 -7.64 35.66 13.72
CA GLN A 331 -7.85 37.11 13.85
C GLN A 331 -9.19 37.49 14.51
N ASN A 332 -10.15 36.57 14.58
CA ASN A 332 -11.46 36.81 15.18
C ASN A 332 -11.59 36.37 16.65
N GLU A 333 -10.63 35.61 17.19
CA GLU A 333 -10.61 35.22 18.62
C GLU A 333 -9.73 36.14 19.49
N THR A 334 -9.06 37.14 18.89
CA THR A 334 -8.25 38.14 19.61
C THR A 334 -8.79 39.57 19.46
N ARG A 335 -10.09 39.72 19.19
CA ARG A 335 -10.81 41.00 19.29
C ARG A 335 -11.90 40.91 20.35
#